data_AF-A0A6P8LN51-F1
#
_entry.id   AF-A0A6P8LN51-F1
#
_cell.length_a   1.000
_cell.length_b   1.000
_cell.length_c   1.000
_cell.angle_alpha   90.00
_cell.angle_beta   90.00
_cell.angle_gamma   90.00
#
_symmetry.space_group_name_H-M   'P 1'
#
loop_
_entity.id
_entity.type
_entity.pdbx_description
1 polymer ?
#
loop_
_entity_poly.entity_id
_entity_poly.type
_entity_poly.pdbx_seq_one_letter_code
_entity_poly.pdbx_strand_id
1 'polypeptide(L)'
;MIKTEEVSSKEERERNLKQSLRYVEPLLMVLGAWPLPPESSLCMKIFQRVIPVISIFLALFVICPIFFYIIFKARGTRRQMELLSAFINSLIQLIKYIIMLNSMNDIRTLLNEIKNDWLYGTEENRRLFRENAKIGDRVVSIVAITMYFGGLCYRTILPLSRGRIILPDNTTIRLLPSSTYLPFINEQITPNYEIIFVLQVLSGLFIYTVFIGAIAIMMMICLHTCSLLRILTGKLMDLIDKSNTSEEIIQEKIANIVEYHRKIKKFLSNGQLLSEYISFFELLNGTIIIGLLGYCVLLEWESHNTVGLVVYITLLTTFTFTSYTICSIGQLLLDESNNFARTCVTLDWYRLPVRKTRYMIMIIFMSSDPIKLTAGKVIDVSLSTFGDIMKGAMGYLNMLRKVN
;
A
#
# COMPACT_ATOMS: atom_id res chain seq x y z
N MET A 1 24.37 -35.34 -12.66
CA MET A 1 25.13 -34.15 -12.26
C MET A 1 24.49 -32.89 -12.85
N ILE A 2 24.45 -32.72 -14.19
CA ILE A 2 23.80 -31.56 -14.85
C ILE A 2 22.31 -31.41 -14.47
N LYS A 3 21.53 -32.50 -14.54
CA LYS A 3 20.10 -32.49 -14.13
C LYS A 3 19.90 -32.17 -12.64
N THR A 4 20.90 -32.43 -11.82
CA THR A 4 20.88 -32.18 -10.36
C THR A 4 21.22 -30.72 -10.06
N GLU A 5 22.14 -30.11 -10.83
CA GLU A 5 22.50 -28.69 -10.75
C GLU A 5 21.38 -27.77 -11.28
N GLU A 6 20.70 -28.14 -12.37
CA GLU A 6 19.56 -27.38 -12.88
C GLU A 6 18.37 -27.37 -11.90
N VAL A 7 18.11 -28.51 -11.25
CA VAL A 7 17.07 -28.62 -10.21
C VAL A 7 17.45 -27.76 -8.99
N SER A 8 18.69 -27.84 -8.53
CA SER A 8 19.21 -27.00 -7.44
C SER A 8 19.12 -25.50 -7.76
N SER A 9 19.46 -25.09 -8.99
CA SER A 9 19.36 -23.70 -9.44
C SER A 9 17.91 -23.21 -9.52
N LYS A 10 16.97 -24.05 -9.97
CA LYS A 10 15.55 -23.70 -10.01
C LYS A 10 14.97 -23.55 -8.61
N GLU A 11 15.28 -24.47 -7.70
CA GLU A 11 14.86 -24.40 -6.29
C GLU A 11 15.41 -23.16 -5.59
N GLU A 12 16.65 -22.76 -5.90
CA GLU A 12 17.22 -21.50 -5.40
C GLU A 12 16.45 -20.28 -5.91
N ARG A 13 16.09 -20.24 -7.20
CA ARG A 13 15.30 -19.14 -7.78
C ARG A 13 13.91 -19.04 -7.14
N GLU A 14 13.26 -20.17 -6.90
CA GLU A 14 11.95 -20.21 -6.22
C GLU A 14 12.04 -19.76 -4.76
N ARG A 15 13.11 -20.14 -4.04
CA ARG A 15 13.37 -19.64 -2.68
C ARG A 15 13.58 -18.13 -2.66
N ASN A 16 14.34 -17.58 -3.60
CA ASN A 16 14.59 -16.15 -3.69
C ASN A 16 13.31 -15.36 -4.03
N LEU A 17 12.43 -15.90 -4.88
CA LEU A 17 11.10 -15.33 -5.14
C LEU A 17 10.21 -15.38 -3.90
N LYS A 18 10.19 -16.49 -3.17
CA LYS A 18 9.43 -16.58 -1.91
C LYS A 18 9.94 -15.55 -0.89
N GLN A 19 11.25 -15.29 -0.88
CA GLN A 19 11.83 -14.26 -0.03
C GLN A 19 11.40 -12.85 -0.42
N SER A 20 11.25 -12.54 -1.71
CA SER A 20 10.78 -11.21 -2.16
C SER A 20 9.29 -10.97 -1.89
N LEU A 21 8.52 -12.03 -1.62
CA LEU A 21 7.09 -11.97 -1.26
C LEU A 21 6.86 -12.15 0.25
N ARG A 22 7.92 -12.10 1.06
CA ARG A 22 7.91 -12.46 2.50
C ARG A 22 6.82 -11.75 3.32
N TYR A 23 6.47 -10.52 2.99
CA TYR A 23 5.41 -9.78 3.67
C TYR A 23 4.09 -9.80 2.91
N VAL A 24 4.11 -9.71 1.58
CA VAL A 24 2.90 -9.67 0.75
C VAL A 24 2.09 -10.96 0.93
N GLU A 25 2.74 -12.12 0.82
CA GLU A 25 2.03 -13.42 0.88
C GLU A 25 1.33 -13.64 2.24
N PRO A 26 2.00 -13.55 3.41
CA PRO A 26 1.33 -13.77 4.69
C PRO A 26 0.23 -12.74 5.00
N LEU A 27 0.44 -11.46 4.67
CA LEU A 27 -0.56 -10.41 4.91
C LEU A 27 -1.83 -10.70 4.11
N LEU A 28 -1.70 -11.03 2.83
CA LEU A 28 -2.85 -11.36 1.98
C LEU A 28 -3.49 -12.69 2.38
N MET A 29 -2.71 -13.67 2.87
CA MET A 29 -3.25 -14.94 3.38
C MET A 29 -4.13 -14.71 4.61
N VAL A 30 -3.66 -13.92 5.58
CA VAL A 30 -4.44 -13.55 6.78
C VAL A 30 -5.73 -12.81 6.43
N LEU A 31 -5.69 -12.03 5.35
CA LEU A 31 -6.86 -11.30 4.83
C LEU A 31 -7.80 -12.17 3.99
N GLY A 32 -7.43 -13.42 3.66
CA GLY A 32 -8.17 -14.25 2.71
C GLY A 32 -8.11 -13.75 1.26
N ALA A 33 -7.29 -12.73 0.98
CA ALA A 33 -7.13 -12.10 -0.33
C ALA A 33 -6.03 -12.76 -1.19
N TRP A 34 -5.26 -13.70 -0.64
CA TRP A 34 -4.22 -14.40 -1.39
C TRP A 34 -4.81 -15.39 -2.41
N PRO A 35 -4.39 -15.36 -3.68
CA PRO A 35 -4.89 -16.29 -4.70
C PRO A 35 -4.32 -17.69 -4.52
N LEU A 36 -5.09 -18.59 -3.92
CA LEU A 36 -4.68 -19.98 -3.72
C LEU A 36 -4.50 -20.75 -5.05
N PRO A 37 -3.49 -21.64 -5.17
CA PRO A 37 -3.37 -22.58 -6.28
C PRO A 37 -4.57 -23.55 -6.37
N PRO A 38 -4.91 -24.09 -7.56
CA PRO A 38 -6.00 -25.06 -7.71
C PRO A 38 -5.82 -26.33 -6.87
N GLU A 39 -4.56 -26.74 -6.69
CA GLU A 39 -4.13 -27.93 -5.93
C GLU A 39 -4.19 -27.74 -4.40
N SER A 40 -4.59 -26.56 -3.93
CA SER A 40 -4.70 -26.29 -2.49
C SER A 40 -5.69 -27.22 -1.80
N SER A 41 -5.39 -27.58 -0.56
CA SER A 41 -6.23 -28.44 0.28
C SER A 41 -7.63 -27.87 0.48
N LEU A 42 -8.60 -28.75 0.73
CA LEU A 42 -10.00 -28.36 0.99
C LEU A 42 -10.11 -27.39 2.19
N CYS A 43 -9.30 -27.62 3.24
CA CYS A 43 -9.22 -26.73 4.40
C CYS A 43 -8.82 -25.30 4.01
N MET A 44 -7.78 -25.13 3.18
CA MET A 44 -7.34 -23.82 2.70
C MET A 44 -8.43 -23.12 1.86
N LYS A 45 -9.15 -23.87 1.02
CA LYS A 45 -10.26 -23.33 0.22
C LYS A 45 -11.43 -22.87 1.09
N ILE A 46 -11.76 -23.61 2.15
CA ILE A 46 -12.78 -23.22 3.14
C ILE A 46 -12.31 -21.96 3.88
N PHE A 47 -11.08 -21.96 4.36
CA PHE A 47 -10.47 -20.83 5.07
C PHE A 47 -10.53 -19.53 4.25
N GLN A 48 -10.17 -19.60 2.96
CA GLN A 48 -10.23 -18.46 2.04
C GLN A 48 -11.65 -17.90 1.85
N ARG A 49 -12.70 -18.72 2.00
CA ARG A 49 -14.11 -18.28 1.91
C ARG A 49 -14.65 -17.74 3.23
N VAL A 50 -14.20 -18.28 4.36
CA VAL A 50 -14.71 -17.93 5.70
C VAL A 50 -14.07 -16.66 6.23
N ILE A 51 -12.77 -16.43 6.03
CA ILE A 51 -12.08 -15.23 6.52
C ILE A 51 -12.78 -13.94 6.06
N PRO A 52 -13.09 -13.74 4.76
CA PRO A 52 -13.72 -12.50 4.33
C PRO A 52 -15.03 -12.19 5.03
N VAL A 53 -15.83 -13.22 5.32
CA VAL A 53 -17.10 -13.05 6.06
C VAL A 53 -16.83 -12.57 7.48
N ILE A 54 -15.87 -13.18 8.19
CA ILE A 54 -15.48 -12.77 9.55
C ILE A 54 -14.88 -11.36 9.55
N SER A 55 -14.01 -11.06 8.60
CA SER A 55 -13.35 -9.77 8.43
C SER A 55 -14.33 -8.63 8.17
N ILE A 56 -15.29 -8.84 7.24
CA ILE A 56 -16.35 -7.86 6.97
C ILE A 56 -17.23 -7.67 8.21
N PHE A 57 -17.59 -8.75 8.91
CA PHE A 57 -18.34 -8.67 10.16
C PHE A 57 -17.61 -7.83 11.21
N LEU A 58 -16.32 -8.08 11.44
CA LEU A 58 -15.50 -7.32 12.39
C LEU A 58 -15.40 -5.83 12.01
N ALA A 59 -15.28 -5.51 10.71
CA ALA A 59 -15.27 -4.14 10.24
C ALA A 59 -16.61 -3.44 10.48
N LEU A 60 -17.72 -4.07 10.11
CA LEU A 60 -19.07 -3.55 10.30
C LEU A 60 -19.43 -3.39 11.79
N PHE A 61 -18.96 -4.29 12.64
CA PHE A 61 -19.13 -4.22 14.09
C PHE A 61 -18.54 -2.94 14.70
N VAL A 62 -17.55 -2.32 14.06
CA VAL A 62 -16.99 -1.03 14.50
C VAL A 62 -17.64 0.14 13.75
N ILE A 63 -17.84 0.01 12.44
CA ILE A 63 -18.37 1.09 11.60
C ILE A 63 -19.81 1.46 11.98
N CYS A 64 -20.71 0.48 12.12
CA CYS A 64 -22.12 0.75 12.38
C CYS A 64 -22.35 1.43 13.75
N PRO A 65 -21.73 0.97 14.85
CA PRO A 65 -21.92 1.63 16.14
C PRO A 65 -21.26 3.01 16.24
N ILE A 66 -20.15 3.27 15.54
CA ILE A 66 -19.58 4.61 15.43
C ILE A 66 -20.57 5.54 14.70
N PHE A 67 -21.14 5.08 13.60
CA PHE A 67 -22.15 5.84 12.84
C PHE A 67 -23.36 6.21 13.71
N PHE A 68 -23.91 5.25 14.45
CA PHE A 68 -25.00 5.51 15.39
C PHE A 68 -24.59 6.44 16.52
N TYR A 69 -23.36 6.33 17.03
CA TYR A 69 -22.85 7.24 18.04
C TYR A 69 -22.80 8.68 17.51
N ILE A 70 -22.32 8.90 16.28
CA ILE A 70 -22.27 10.21 15.63
C ILE A 70 -23.67 10.83 15.53
N ILE A 71 -24.67 10.06 15.10
CA ILE A 71 -26.03 10.57 14.89
C ILE A 71 -26.74 10.85 16.20
N PHE A 72 -26.68 9.94 17.17
CA PHE A 72 -27.55 9.98 18.35
C PHE A 72 -26.89 10.57 19.61
N LYS A 73 -25.57 10.44 19.77
CA LYS A 73 -24.86 10.77 21.01
C LYS A 73 -23.78 11.85 20.86
N ALA A 74 -23.19 12.02 19.69
CA ALA A 74 -22.09 12.97 19.52
C ALA A 74 -22.60 14.42 19.59
N ARG A 75 -22.26 15.10 20.68
CA ARG A 75 -22.49 16.54 20.86
C ARG A 75 -21.15 17.26 20.89
N GLY A 76 -21.10 18.44 20.26
CA GLY A 76 -19.90 19.27 20.15
C GLY A 76 -19.10 19.00 18.88
N THR A 77 -18.73 20.08 18.20
CA THR A 77 -18.08 20.06 16.87
C THR A 77 -16.78 19.26 16.86
N ARG A 78 -15.96 19.41 17.91
CA ARG A 78 -14.69 18.68 18.05
C ARG A 78 -14.88 17.17 18.08
N ARG A 79 -15.72 16.67 19.00
CA ARG A 79 -15.93 15.23 19.17
C ARG A 79 -16.57 14.62 17.93
N GLN A 80 -17.45 15.36 17.26
CA GLN A 80 -18.02 14.95 15.98
C GLN A 80 -16.94 14.81 14.89
N MET A 81 -16.01 15.76 14.77
CA MET A 81 -14.92 15.70 13.79
C MET A 81 -13.95 14.52 14.07
N GLU A 82 -13.55 14.31 15.33
CA GLU A 82 -12.72 13.15 15.71
C GLU A 82 -13.37 11.81 15.33
N LEU A 83 -14.67 11.65 15.64
CA LEU A 83 -15.42 10.44 15.33
C LEU A 83 -15.68 10.28 13.83
N LEU A 84 -15.95 11.37 13.13
CA LEU A 84 -16.16 11.36 11.69
C LEU A 84 -14.89 10.93 10.95
N SER A 85 -13.73 11.43 11.35
CA SER A 85 -12.45 10.98 10.79
C SER A 85 -12.20 9.49 11.06
N ALA A 86 -12.47 9.01 12.28
CA ALA A 86 -12.34 7.58 12.59
C ALA A 86 -13.29 6.72 11.76
N PHE A 87 -14.54 7.16 11.58
CA PHE A 87 -15.53 6.52 10.73
C PHE A 87 -15.08 6.47 9.27
N ILE A 88 -14.66 7.61 8.70
CA ILE A 88 -14.17 7.71 7.32
C ILE A 88 -12.96 6.78 7.12
N ASN A 89 -12.00 6.78 8.03
CA ASN A 89 -10.86 5.88 7.95
C ASN A 89 -11.29 4.41 7.95
N SER A 90 -12.14 3.99 8.90
CA SER A 90 -12.63 2.60 8.92
C SER A 90 -13.40 2.23 7.65
N LEU A 91 -14.21 3.13 7.10
CA LEU A 91 -14.93 2.91 5.84
C LEU A 91 -13.96 2.77 4.65
N ILE A 92 -12.94 3.63 4.57
CA ILE A 92 -11.91 3.57 3.52
C ILE A 92 -11.17 2.23 3.57
N GLN A 93 -10.80 1.75 4.76
CA GLN A 93 -10.10 0.47 4.90
C GLN A 93 -11.01 -0.70 4.50
N LEU A 94 -12.32 -0.64 4.80
CA LEU A 94 -13.29 -1.62 4.30
C LEU A 94 -13.40 -1.60 2.77
N ILE A 95 -13.48 -0.42 2.15
CA ILE A 95 -13.53 -0.27 0.69
C ILE A 95 -12.26 -0.88 0.05
N LYS A 96 -11.08 -0.57 0.59
CA LYS A 96 -9.81 -1.17 0.12
C LYS A 96 -9.81 -2.67 0.23
N TYR A 97 -10.30 -3.20 1.35
CA TYR A 97 -10.41 -4.63 1.54
C TYR A 97 -11.29 -5.29 0.47
N ILE A 98 -12.45 -4.69 0.17
CA ILE A 98 -13.35 -5.17 -0.88
C ILE A 98 -12.66 -5.14 -2.26
N ILE A 99 -11.93 -4.05 -2.57
CA ILE A 99 -11.14 -3.96 -3.82
C ILE A 99 -10.10 -5.08 -3.89
N MET A 100 -9.35 -5.32 -2.81
CA MET A 100 -8.35 -6.39 -2.76
C MET A 100 -8.96 -7.77 -2.98
N LEU A 101 -10.13 -8.05 -2.41
CA LEU A 101 -10.85 -9.31 -2.62
C LEU A 101 -11.31 -9.47 -4.08
N ASN A 102 -11.86 -8.41 -4.67
CA ASN A 102 -12.37 -8.44 -6.05
C ASN A 102 -11.23 -8.57 -7.07
N SER A 103 -10.06 -8.01 -6.79
CA SER A 103 -8.87 -8.05 -7.66
C SER A 103 -7.98 -9.27 -7.41
N MET A 104 -8.45 -10.32 -6.75
CA MET A 104 -7.67 -11.53 -6.48
C MET A 104 -7.13 -12.21 -7.76
N ASN A 105 -7.92 -12.18 -8.85
CA ASN A 105 -7.48 -12.71 -10.14
C ASN A 105 -6.39 -11.84 -10.79
N ASP A 106 -6.46 -10.53 -10.60
CA ASP A 106 -5.44 -9.58 -11.08
C ASP A 106 -4.13 -9.80 -10.31
N ILE A 107 -4.22 -9.94 -8.97
CA ILE A 107 -3.07 -10.29 -8.11
C ILE A 107 -2.45 -11.62 -8.57
N ARG A 108 -3.26 -12.64 -8.88
CA ARG A 108 -2.75 -13.92 -9.40
C ARG A 108 -1.99 -13.73 -10.71
N THR A 109 -2.52 -12.93 -11.62
CA THR A 109 -1.89 -12.65 -12.92
C THR A 109 -0.55 -11.95 -12.72
N LEU A 110 -0.50 -10.91 -11.88
CA LEU A 110 0.72 -10.18 -11.53
C LEU A 110 1.78 -11.10 -10.90
N LEU A 111 1.39 -11.94 -9.93
CA LEU A 111 2.30 -12.87 -9.28
C LEU A 111 2.87 -13.90 -10.26
N ASN A 112 2.07 -14.37 -11.21
CA ASN A 112 2.54 -15.27 -12.27
C ASN A 112 3.53 -14.58 -13.21
N GLU A 113 3.28 -13.32 -13.58
CA GLU A 113 4.21 -12.53 -14.39
C GLU A 113 5.54 -12.29 -13.65
N ILE A 114 5.49 -11.90 -12.37
CA ILE A 114 6.69 -11.76 -11.52
C ILE A 114 7.42 -13.11 -11.43
N LYS A 115 6.71 -14.21 -11.16
CA LYS A 115 7.32 -15.54 -11.07
C LYS A 115 8.05 -15.91 -12.36
N ASN A 116 7.46 -15.66 -13.51
CA ASN A 116 8.09 -15.92 -14.80
C ASN A 116 9.35 -15.06 -15.00
N ASP A 117 9.30 -13.78 -14.64
CA ASP A 117 10.46 -12.89 -14.73
C ASP A 117 11.64 -13.35 -13.86
N TRP A 118 11.35 -13.87 -12.68
CA TRP A 118 12.37 -14.41 -11.78
C TRP A 118 12.97 -15.73 -12.26
N LEU A 119 12.13 -16.64 -12.76
CA LEU A 119 12.57 -17.97 -13.20
C LEU A 119 13.42 -17.92 -14.47
N TYR A 120 13.00 -17.10 -15.44
CA TYR A 120 13.58 -17.04 -16.78
C TYR A 120 14.50 -15.81 -17.01
N GLY A 121 14.61 -14.90 -16.03
CA GLY A 121 15.52 -13.76 -16.11
C GLY A 121 17.01 -14.14 -16.12
N THR A 122 17.88 -13.21 -16.51
CA THR A 122 19.34 -13.33 -16.30
C THR A 122 19.68 -13.12 -14.83
N GLU A 123 20.91 -13.47 -14.41
CA GLU A 123 21.33 -13.24 -13.02
C GLU A 123 21.37 -11.75 -12.67
N GLU A 124 21.76 -10.91 -13.62
CA GLU A 124 21.73 -9.46 -13.47
C GLU A 124 20.31 -8.93 -13.27
N ASN A 125 19.34 -9.40 -14.07
CA ASN A 125 17.93 -9.03 -13.89
C ASN A 125 17.41 -9.48 -12.52
N ARG A 126 17.74 -10.71 -12.09
CA ARG A 126 17.38 -11.22 -10.76
C ARG A 126 17.99 -10.41 -9.64
N ARG A 127 19.22 -9.93 -9.80
CA ARG A 127 19.87 -9.05 -8.84
C ARG A 127 19.09 -7.74 -8.68
N LEU A 128 18.68 -7.11 -9.79
CA LEU A 128 17.84 -5.90 -9.76
C LEU A 128 16.50 -6.14 -9.05
N PHE A 129 15.82 -7.26 -9.34
CA PHE A 129 14.58 -7.61 -8.65
C PHE A 129 14.79 -7.81 -7.15
N ARG A 130 15.88 -8.47 -6.74
CA ARG A 130 16.20 -8.73 -5.34
C ARG A 130 16.55 -7.46 -4.57
N GLU A 131 17.31 -6.55 -5.17
CA GLU A 131 17.67 -5.27 -4.56
C GLU A 131 16.42 -4.42 -4.32
N ASN A 132 15.56 -4.29 -5.33
CA ASN A 132 14.31 -3.55 -5.20
C ASN A 132 13.34 -4.22 -4.21
N ALA A 133 13.17 -5.54 -4.26
CA ALA A 133 12.32 -6.26 -3.29
C ALA A 133 12.78 -6.07 -1.84
N LYS A 134 14.10 -6.09 -1.57
CA LYS A 134 14.65 -5.81 -0.24
C LYS A 134 14.30 -4.41 0.26
N ILE A 135 14.29 -3.41 -0.62
CA ILE A 135 13.88 -2.04 -0.27
C ILE A 135 12.39 -2.05 0.12
N GLY A 136 11.54 -2.67 -0.71
CA GLY A 136 10.11 -2.82 -0.42
C GLY A 136 9.85 -3.52 0.91
N ASP A 137 10.49 -4.65 1.16
CA ASP A 137 10.37 -5.43 2.39
C ASP A 137 10.75 -4.62 3.63
N ARG A 138 11.86 -3.86 3.58
CA ARG A 138 12.29 -3.01 4.71
C ARG A 138 11.26 -1.94 5.01
N VAL A 139 10.75 -1.27 3.98
CA VAL A 139 9.74 -0.22 4.12
C VAL A 139 8.44 -0.80 4.70
N VAL A 140 7.93 -1.90 4.15
CA VAL A 140 6.73 -2.59 4.66
C VAL A 140 6.93 -3.07 6.10
N SER A 141 8.13 -3.56 6.45
CA SER A 141 8.46 -3.96 7.82
C SER A 141 8.36 -2.79 8.80
N ILE A 142 8.95 -1.64 8.45
CA ILE A 142 8.93 -0.43 9.28
C ILE A 142 7.49 0.02 9.49
N VAL A 143 6.72 0.15 8.40
CA VAL A 143 5.30 0.54 8.46
C VAL A 143 4.49 -0.45 9.31
N ALA A 144 4.73 -1.75 9.16
CA ALA A 144 4.02 -2.77 9.93
C ALA A 144 4.32 -2.65 11.43
N ILE A 145 5.60 -2.55 11.80
CA ILE A 145 6.02 -2.44 13.20
C ILE A 145 5.43 -1.19 13.83
N THR A 146 5.58 -0.03 13.19
CA THR A 146 5.11 1.23 13.75
C THR A 146 3.59 1.32 13.79
N MET A 147 2.88 0.79 12.78
CA MET A 147 1.42 0.75 12.75
C MET A 147 0.83 -0.19 13.79
N TYR A 148 1.33 -1.43 13.89
CA TYR A 148 0.84 -2.36 14.90
C TYR A 148 1.16 -1.87 16.30
N PHE A 149 2.38 -1.36 16.55
CA PHE A 149 2.75 -0.83 17.85
C PHE A 149 1.90 0.40 18.22
N GLY A 150 1.93 1.46 17.41
CA GLY A 150 1.19 2.69 17.67
C GLY A 150 -0.32 2.46 17.72
N GLY A 151 -0.84 1.64 16.81
CA GLY A 151 -2.25 1.32 16.72
C GLY A 151 -2.77 0.45 17.87
N LEU A 152 -1.94 -0.47 18.39
CA LEU A 152 -2.28 -1.22 19.61
C LEU A 152 -2.25 -0.30 20.82
N CYS A 153 -1.20 0.51 20.99
CA CYS A 153 -1.12 1.46 22.10
C CYS A 153 -2.31 2.43 22.12
N TYR A 154 -2.75 2.90 20.95
CA TYR A 154 -3.94 3.74 20.82
C TYR A 154 -5.23 3.01 21.23
N ARG A 155 -5.40 1.75 20.81
CA ARG A 155 -6.63 0.99 21.11
C ARG A 155 -6.66 0.41 22.51
N THR A 156 -5.52 0.13 23.14
CA THR A 156 -5.48 -0.55 24.44
C THR A 156 -4.96 0.35 25.54
N ILE A 157 -3.72 0.83 25.43
CA ILE A 157 -3.04 1.57 26.50
C ILE A 157 -3.77 2.89 26.78
N LEU A 158 -4.11 3.66 25.75
CA LEU A 158 -4.72 4.98 25.91
C LEU A 158 -6.08 4.96 26.64
N PRO A 159 -7.07 4.12 26.27
CA PRO A 159 -8.33 4.05 27.01
C PRO A 159 -8.15 3.46 28.42
N LEU A 160 -7.26 2.48 28.59
CA LEU A 160 -7.05 1.83 29.89
C LEU A 160 -6.30 2.72 30.88
N SER A 161 -5.33 3.50 30.42
CA SER A 161 -4.53 4.40 31.28
C SER A 161 -5.37 5.57 31.82
N ARG A 162 -6.41 5.97 31.09
CA ARG A 162 -7.37 7.00 31.53
C ARG A 162 -8.36 6.50 32.60
N GLY A 163 -8.46 5.18 32.79
CA GLY A 163 -9.25 4.57 33.86
C GLY A 163 -10.76 4.81 33.74
N ARG A 164 -11.45 4.75 34.88
CA ARG A 164 -12.90 5.00 34.99
C ARG A 164 -13.17 6.48 35.17
N ILE A 165 -14.06 7.04 34.35
CA ILE A 165 -14.50 8.43 34.45
C ILE A 165 -15.82 8.46 35.21
N ILE A 166 -15.87 9.21 36.32
CA ILE A 166 -17.10 9.44 37.07
C ILE A 166 -17.72 10.74 36.54
N LEU A 167 -18.93 10.64 35.99
CA LEU A 167 -19.69 11.79 35.52
C LEU A 167 -20.38 12.52 36.69
N PRO A 168 -20.80 13.78 36.50
CA PRO A 168 -21.50 14.57 37.53
C PRO A 168 -22.81 13.95 38.03
N ASP A 169 -23.40 13.04 37.27
CA ASP A 169 -24.62 12.29 37.62
C ASP A 169 -24.31 10.98 38.39
N ASN A 170 -23.09 10.83 38.92
CA ASN A 170 -22.59 9.62 39.59
C ASN A 170 -22.53 8.36 38.71
N THR A 171 -22.67 8.49 37.38
CA THR A 171 -22.47 7.34 36.48
C THR A 171 -20.98 7.14 36.20
N THR A 172 -20.54 5.88 36.24
CA THR A 172 -19.15 5.51 35.97
C THR A 172 -19.01 4.99 34.54
N ILE A 173 -18.18 5.65 33.73
CA ILE A 173 -17.89 5.26 32.35
C ILE A 173 -16.50 4.64 32.26
N ARG A 174 -16.43 3.49 31.59
CA ARG A 174 -15.23 2.81 31.13
C ARG A 174 -15.01 3.15 29.65
N LEU A 175 -13.79 3.56 29.30
CA LEU A 175 -13.43 3.94 27.93
C LEU A 175 -13.19 2.72 27.05
N LEU A 176 -13.89 2.66 25.91
CA LEU A 176 -13.63 1.67 24.86
C LEU A 176 -12.58 2.17 23.86
N PRO A 177 -11.89 1.27 23.15
CA PRO A 177 -10.93 1.61 22.08
C PRO A 177 -11.48 2.57 21.03
N SER A 178 -12.79 2.49 20.77
CA SER A 178 -13.51 3.42 19.91
C SER A 178 -14.87 3.72 20.54
N SER A 179 -15.27 4.99 20.53
CA SER A 179 -16.61 5.37 21.02
C SER A 179 -17.66 4.65 20.19
N THR A 180 -18.56 3.95 20.86
CA THR A 180 -19.57 3.08 20.25
C THR A 180 -20.91 3.31 20.91
N TYR A 181 -21.99 3.24 20.14
CA TYR A 181 -23.34 3.22 20.68
C TYR A 181 -24.07 1.97 20.17
N LEU A 182 -24.40 1.08 21.10
CA LEU A 182 -25.17 -0.13 20.85
C LEU A 182 -26.54 0.01 21.55
N PRO A 183 -27.64 0.26 20.82
CA PRO A 183 -28.94 0.55 21.44
C PRO A 183 -29.46 -0.55 22.37
N PHE A 184 -29.14 -1.80 22.07
CA PHE A 184 -29.69 -2.98 22.75
C PHE A 184 -28.72 -3.62 23.77
N ILE A 185 -27.48 -3.14 23.85
CA ILE A 185 -26.43 -3.75 24.69
C ILE A 185 -25.80 -2.64 25.53
N ASN A 186 -25.87 -2.78 26.85
CA ASN A 186 -25.14 -1.88 27.74
C ASN A 186 -23.65 -2.23 27.71
N GLU A 187 -22.85 -1.34 27.11
CA GLU A 187 -21.42 -1.47 26.89
C GLU A 187 -20.57 -1.32 28.17
N GLN A 188 -21.16 -0.89 29.28
CA GLN A 188 -20.44 -0.61 30.54
C GLN A 188 -20.49 -1.77 31.55
N ILE A 189 -21.40 -2.73 31.35
CA ILE A 189 -21.62 -3.88 32.24
C ILE A 189 -20.70 -5.04 31.84
N THR A 190 -20.15 -5.74 32.83
CA THR A 190 -19.41 -7.01 32.62
C THR A 190 -20.40 -8.17 32.43
N PRO A 191 -20.22 -9.06 31.44
CA PRO A 191 -19.03 -9.23 30.58
C PRO A 191 -19.06 -8.47 29.24
N ASN A 192 -20.11 -7.68 28.96
CA ASN A 192 -20.29 -7.02 27.67
C ASN A 192 -19.14 -6.06 27.33
N TYR A 193 -18.66 -5.28 28.31
CA TYR A 193 -17.54 -4.37 28.12
C TYR A 193 -16.31 -5.12 27.61
N GLU A 194 -15.92 -6.21 28.29
CA GLU A 194 -14.72 -6.98 27.95
C GLU A 194 -14.83 -7.61 26.56
N ILE A 195 -16.01 -8.13 26.21
CA ILE A 195 -16.28 -8.71 24.88
C ILE A 195 -16.16 -7.64 23.78
N ILE A 196 -16.83 -6.49 23.96
CA ILE A 196 -16.80 -5.39 22.97
C ILE A 196 -15.37 -4.85 22.83
N PHE A 197 -14.65 -4.71 23.94
CA PHE A 197 -13.26 -4.25 23.94
C PHE A 197 -12.38 -5.16 23.09
N VAL A 198 -12.44 -6.48 23.31
CA VAL A 198 -11.66 -7.47 22.54
C VAL A 198 -12.05 -7.44 21.07
N LEU A 199 -13.34 -7.40 20.74
CA LEU A 199 -13.81 -7.32 19.36
C LEU A 199 -13.32 -6.05 18.64
N GLN A 200 -13.31 -4.90 19.32
CA GLN A 200 -12.78 -3.66 18.75
C GLN A 200 -11.26 -3.69 18.54
N VAL A 201 -10.51 -4.37 19.42
CA VAL A 201 -9.06 -4.57 19.24
C VAL A 201 -8.79 -5.50 18.05
N LEU A 202 -9.51 -6.61 17.92
CA LEU A 202 -9.40 -7.53 16.79
C LEU A 202 -9.77 -6.86 15.47
N SER A 203 -10.84 -6.08 15.45
CA SER A 203 -11.21 -5.27 14.28
C SER A 203 -10.14 -4.24 13.92
N GLY A 204 -9.52 -3.62 14.93
CA GLY A 204 -8.36 -2.73 14.74
C GLY A 204 -7.17 -3.42 14.09
N LEU A 205 -6.78 -4.59 14.60
CA LEU A 205 -5.69 -5.38 14.02
C LEU A 205 -5.98 -5.75 12.56
N PHE A 206 -7.22 -6.16 12.27
CA PHE A 206 -7.65 -6.43 10.90
C PHE A 206 -7.49 -5.21 9.99
N ILE A 207 -7.96 -4.03 10.43
CA ILE A 207 -7.82 -2.77 9.69
C ILE A 207 -6.33 -2.47 9.42
N TYR A 208 -5.46 -2.66 10.40
CA TYR A 208 -4.02 -2.47 10.22
C TYR A 208 -3.43 -3.45 9.22
N THR A 209 -3.85 -4.71 9.24
CA THR A 209 -3.43 -5.72 8.25
C THR A 209 -3.86 -5.34 6.83
N VAL A 210 -5.08 -4.85 6.64
CA VAL A 210 -5.56 -4.36 5.34
C VAL A 210 -4.69 -3.21 4.83
N PHE A 211 -4.44 -2.22 5.69
CA PHE A 211 -3.60 -1.07 5.36
C PHE A 211 -2.19 -1.49 4.92
N ILE A 212 -1.52 -2.33 5.71
CA ILE A 212 -0.15 -2.80 5.41
C ILE A 212 -0.15 -3.68 4.16
N GLY A 213 -1.14 -4.56 4.00
CA GLY A 213 -1.29 -5.42 2.83
C GLY A 213 -1.46 -4.64 1.53
N ALA A 214 -2.25 -3.57 1.56
CA ALA A 214 -2.44 -2.67 0.42
C ALA A 214 -1.11 -1.99 0.03
N ILE A 215 -0.36 -1.46 1.00
CA ILE A 215 0.96 -0.85 0.77
C ILE A 215 1.96 -1.88 0.24
N ALA A 216 1.92 -3.12 0.74
CA ALA A 216 2.82 -4.18 0.30
C ALA A 216 2.58 -4.54 -1.19
N ILE A 217 1.32 -4.65 -1.62
CA ILE A 217 0.96 -4.86 -3.04
C ILE A 217 1.46 -3.68 -3.90
N MET A 218 1.22 -2.44 -3.44
CA MET A 218 1.69 -1.23 -4.13
C MET A 218 3.20 -1.25 -4.36
N MET A 219 3.95 -1.48 -3.29
CA MET A 219 5.41 -1.54 -3.34
C MET A 219 5.87 -2.63 -4.28
N MET A 220 5.26 -3.81 -4.24
CA MET A 220 5.59 -4.93 -5.14
C MET A 220 5.40 -4.55 -6.62
N ILE A 221 4.25 -4.00 -6.99
CA ILE A 221 3.94 -3.62 -8.38
C ILE A 221 4.91 -2.54 -8.86
N CYS A 222 5.06 -1.45 -8.10
CA CYS A 222 5.88 -0.33 -8.53
C CYS A 222 7.36 -0.69 -8.59
N LEU A 223 7.90 -1.36 -7.58
CA LEU A 223 9.32 -1.74 -7.56
C LEU A 223 9.67 -2.76 -8.66
N HIS A 224 8.78 -3.72 -8.94
CA HIS A 224 8.96 -4.64 -10.06
C HIS A 224 8.94 -3.88 -11.39
N THR A 225 7.99 -2.94 -11.56
CA THR A 225 7.92 -2.10 -12.77
C THR A 225 9.18 -1.24 -12.94
N CYS A 226 9.72 -0.66 -11.87
CA CYS A 226 10.99 0.06 -11.89
C CYS A 226 12.15 -0.85 -12.34
N SER A 227 12.22 -2.08 -11.84
CA SER A 227 13.23 -3.05 -12.29
C SER A 227 13.09 -3.37 -13.77
N LEU A 228 11.86 -3.57 -14.27
CA LEU A 228 11.63 -3.81 -15.69
C LEU A 228 12.04 -2.60 -16.55
N LEU A 229 11.76 -1.37 -16.12
CA LEU A 229 12.19 -0.15 -16.81
C LEU A 229 13.72 -0.06 -16.88
N ARG A 230 14.44 -0.36 -15.79
CA ARG A 230 15.91 -0.40 -15.80
C ARG A 230 16.46 -1.42 -16.79
N ILE A 231 15.86 -2.62 -16.83
CA ILE A 231 16.25 -3.67 -17.79
C ILE A 231 15.99 -3.21 -19.24
N LEU A 232 14.87 -2.53 -19.48
CA LEU A 232 14.55 -1.97 -20.79
C LEU A 232 15.56 -0.90 -21.23
N THR A 233 15.95 -0.01 -20.31
CA THR A 233 16.98 1.00 -20.55
C THR A 233 18.33 0.36 -20.86
N GLY A 234 18.72 -0.71 -20.15
CA GLY A 234 19.93 -1.47 -20.47
C GLY A 234 19.90 -2.10 -21.86
N LYS A 235 18.79 -2.75 -22.23
CA LYS A 235 18.58 -3.31 -23.58
C LYS A 235 18.70 -2.26 -24.69
N LEU A 236 18.26 -1.04 -24.40
CA LEU A 236 18.34 0.08 -25.32
C LEU A 236 19.78 0.57 -25.51
N MET A 237 20.57 0.67 -24.44
CA MET A 237 21.99 1.01 -24.51
C MET A 237 22.81 -0.05 -25.28
N ASP A 238 22.51 -1.34 -25.03
CA ASP A 238 23.09 -2.51 -25.72
C ASP A 238 22.83 -2.54 -27.23
N LEU A 239 21.90 -1.72 -27.74
CA LEU A 239 21.64 -1.61 -29.16
C LEU A 239 22.79 -0.94 -29.90
N ILE A 240 23.46 0.03 -29.27
CA ILE A 240 24.52 0.85 -29.91
C ILE A 240 25.91 0.28 -29.69
N ASP A 241 26.18 -0.32 -28.53
CA ASP A 241 27.51 -0.85 -28.20
C ASP A 241 27.98 -2.00 -29.12
N LYS A 242 27.09 -2.53 -29.96
CA LYS A 242 27.40 -3.61 -30.91
C LYS A 242 27.26 -3.16 -32.38
N SER A 243 27.71 -1.96 -32.73
CA SER A 243 27.60 -1.40 -34.09
C SER A 243 28.28 -2.19 -35.24
N ASN A 244 28.94 -3.33 -34.95
CA ASN A 244 29.43 -4.30 -35.94
C ASN A 244 28.48 -5.49 -36.19
N THR A 245 27.22 -5.39 -35.77
CA THR A 245 26.24 -6.48 -35.86
C THR A 245 25.37 -6.34 -37.13
N SER A 246 24.98 -7.46 -37.75
CA SER A 246 24.05 -7.52 -38.90
C SER A 246 22.77 -6.70 -38.67
N GLU A 247 22.24 -6.08 -39.73
CA GLU A 247 20.98 -5.33 -39.70
C GLU A 247 19.78 -6.16 -39.19
N GLU A 248 19.81 -7.48 -39.40
CA GLU A 248 18.79 -8.41 -38.93
C GLU A 248 18.75 -8.47 -37.40
N ILE A 249 19.92 -8.55 -36.76
CA ILE A 249 20.03 -8.61 -35.30
C ILE A 249 19.64 -7.27 -34.67
N ILE A 250 19.95 -6.15 -35.33
CA ILE A 250 19.49 -4.82 -34.89
C ILE A 250 17.95 -4.77 -34.92
N GLN A 251 17.33 -5.29 -35.98
CA GLN A 251 15.87 -5.35 -36.08
C GLN A 251 15.25 -6.25 -35.00
N GLU A 252 15.84 -7.41 -34.74
CA GLU A 252 15.40 -8.32 -33.68
C GLU A 252 15.49 -7.65 -32.29
N LYS A 253 16.58 -6.95 -32.00
CA LYS A 253 16.74 -6.20 -30.75
C LYS A 253 15.71 -5.08 -30.60
N ILE A 254 15.44 -4.33 -31.67
CA ILE A 254 14.40 -3.29 -31.68
C ILE A 254 13.03 -3.91 -31.40
N ALA A 255 12.69 -5.02 -32.07
CA ALA A 255 11.43 -5.74 -31.82
C ALA A 255 11.33 -6.20 -30.35
N ASN A 256 12.43 -6.72 -29.79
CA ASN A 256 12.52 -7.12 -28.38
C ASN A 256 12.26 -5.92 -27.44
N ILE A 257 12.85 -4.75 -27.72
CA ILE A 257 12.64 -3.52 -26.93
C ILE A 257 11.17 -3.10 -26.95
N VAL A 258 10.54 -3.07 -28.13
CA VAL A 258 9.12 -2.70 -28.26
C VAL A 258 8.21 -3.68 -27.55
N GLU A 259 8.46 -4.98 -27.71
CA GLU A 259 7.68 -6.02 -27.04
C GLU A 259 7.86 -5.96 -25.51
N TYR A 260 9.08 -5.70 -25.04
CA TYR A 260 9.38 -5.56 -23.62
C TYR A 260 8.71 -4.31 -23.04
N HIS A 261 8.73 -3.16 -23.73
CA HIS A 261 8.01 -1.96 -23.31
C HIS A 261 6.49 -2.19 -23.23
N ARG A 262 5.91 -2.88 -24.23
CA ARG A 262 4.49 -3.29 -24.20
C ARG A 262 4.19 -4.21 -23.02
N LYS A 263 5.08 -5.15 -22.71
CA LYS A 263 4.96 -6.03 -21.55
C LYS A 263 4.92 -5.22 -20.24
N ILE A 264 5.77 -4.21 -20.07
CA ILE A 264 5.75 -3.34 -18.89
C ILE A 264 4.42 -2.60 -18.78
N LYS A 265 3.94 -1.98 -19.86
CA LYS A 265 2.64 -1.30 -19.86
C LYS A 265 1.49 -2.26 -19.51
N LYS A 266 1.53 -3.49 -20.04
CA LYS A 266 0.55 -4.53 -19.71
C LYS A 266 0.60 -4.94 -18.23
N PHE A 267 1.80 -5.19 -17.69
CA PHE A 267 1.98 -5.54 -16.28
C PHE A 267 1.41 -4.45 -15.36
N LEU A 268 1.75 -3.18 -15.62
CA LEU A 268 1.23 -2.07 -14.83
C LEU A 268 -0.29 -1.92 -14.99
N SER A 269 -0.83 -2.10 -16.21
CA SER A 269 -2.27 -2.03 -16.48
C SER A 269 -3.05 -3.12 -15.74
N ASN A 270 -2.52 -4.35 -15.67
CA ASN A 270 -3.11 -5.42 -14.87
C ASN A 270 -3.15 -5.08 -13.37
N GLY A 271 -2.19 -4.29 -12.87
CA GLY A 271 -2.15 -3.81 -11.48
C GLY A 271 -2.80 -2.46 -11.24
N GLN A 272 -3.32 -1.81 -12.28
CA GLN A 272 -3.76 -0.42 -12.25
C GLN A 272 -4.97 -0.20 -11.35
N LEU A 273 -5.97 -1.10 -11.38
CA LEU A 273 -7.13 -1.01 -10.48
C LEU A 273 -6.73 -1.09 -9.01
N LEU A 274 -5.80 -1.98 -8.67
CA LEU A 274 -5.28 -2.03 -7.32
C LEU A 274 -4.54 -0.75 -7.00
N SER A 275 -3.60 -0.36 -7.88
CA SER A 275 -2.66 0.68 -7.52
C SER A 275 -3.24 2.08 -7.49
N GLU A 276 -4.10 2.42 -8.44
CA GLU A 276 -4.70 3.75 -8.55
C GLU A 276 -5.70 4.03 -7.44
N TYR A 277 -6.58 3.07 -7.14
CA TYR A 277 -7.62 3.26 -6.12
C TYR A 277 -7.03 3.17 -4.71
N ILE A 278 -6.10 2.23 -4.46
CA ILE A 278 -5.42 2.14 -3.15
C ILE A 278 -4.69 3.45 -2.85
N SER A 279 -3.93 3.99 -3.81
CA SER A 279 -3.25 5.27 -3.65
C SER A 279 -4.23 6.42 -3.43
N PHE A 280 -5.29 6.52 -4.23
CA PHE A 280 -6.28 7.59 -4.07
C PHE A 280 -6.88 7.64 -2.68
N PHE A 281 -7.41 6.50 -2.21
CA PHE A 281 -8.02 6.42 -0.89
C PHE A 281 -7.00 6.60 0.24
N GLU A 282 -5.75 6.15 0.09
CA GLU A 282 -4.73 6.36 1.13
C GLU A 282 -4.31 7.82 1.25
N LEU A 283 -4.07 8.48 0.12
CA LEU A 283 -3.61 9.87 0.11
C LEU A 283 -4.70 10.81 0.64
N LEU A 284 -5.96 10.58 0.23
CA LEU A 284 -7.12 11.33 0.76
C LEU A 284 -7.28 11.13 2.27
N ASN A 285 -7.22 9.87 2.73
CA ASN A 285 -7.31 9.53 4.14
C ASN A 285 -6.15 10.13 4.95
N GLY A 286 -4.94 10.09 4.38
CA GLY A 286 -3.73 10.64 4.96
C GLY A 286 -3.87 12.12 5.28
N THR A 287 -4.43 12.94 4.39
CA THR A 287 -4.66 14.37 4.65
C THR A 287 -5.53 14.60 5.90
N ILE A 288 -6.63 13.85 6.02
CA ILE A 288 -7.58 13.99 7.13
C ILE A 288 -6.97 13.49 8.44
N ILE A 289 -6.35 12.29 8.41
CA ILE A 289 -5.80 11.65 9.60
C ILE A 289 -4.56 12.36 10.12
N ILE A 290 -3.64 12.81 9.26
CA ILE A 290 -2.45 13.57 9.68
C ILE A 290 -2.86 14.88 10.35
N GLY A 291 -3.81 15.62 9.75
CA GLY A 291 -4.30 16.87 10.35
C GLY A 291 -5.00 16.64 11.69
N LEU A 292 -5.82 15.59 11.81
CA LEU A 292 -6.46 15.23 13.07
C LEU A 292 -5.45 14.81 14.14
N LEU A 293 -4.51 13.93 13.81
CA LEU A 293 -3.48 13.46 14.74
C LEU A 293 -2.60 14.62 15.21
N GLY A 294 -2.24 15.54 14.31
CA GLY A 294 -1.51 16.76 14.67
C GLY A 294 -2.28 17.62 15.67
N TYR A 295 -3.60 17.75 15.51
CA TYR A 295 -4.45 18.42 16.50
C TYR A 295 -4.49 17.66 17.84
N CYS A 296 -4.64 16.34 17.84
CA CYS A 296 -4.60 15.53 19.06
C CYS A 296 -3.27 15.63 19.82
N VAL A 297 -2.13 15.74 19.11
CA VAL A 297 -0.82 15.97 19.73
C VAL A 297 -0.80 17.29 20.51
N LEU A 298 -1.31 18.38 19.93
CA LEU A 298 -1.38 19.69 20.59
C LEU A 298 -2.21 19.63 21.89
N LEU A 299 -3.32 18.91 21.85
CA LEU A 299 -4.22 18.77 22.99
C LEU A 299 -3.60 17.95 24.13
N GLU A 300 -2.99 16.80 23.82
CA GLU A 300 -2.33 16.02 24.85
C GLU A 300 -1.13 16.76 25.45
N TRP A 301 -0.43 17.58 24.64
CA TRP A 301 0.63 18.47 25.08
C TRP A 301 0.12 19.49 26.12
N GLU A 302 -0.98 20.19 25.82
CA GLU A 302 -1.59 21.14 26.76
C GLU A 302 -2.08 20.45 28.05
N SER A 303 -2.61 19.24 27.93
CA SER A 303 -3.11 18.46 29.08
C SER A 303 -2.02 17.79 29.93
N HIS A 304 -0.73 17.92 29.55
CA HIS A 304 0.41 17.28 30.22
C HIS A 304 0.30 15.74 30.32
N ASN A 305 -0.45 15.10 29.41
CA ASN A 305 -0.61 13.65 29.37
C ASN A 305 0.47 13.00 28.50
N THR A 306 1.59 12.62 29.13
CA THR A 306 2.75 12.03 28.45
C THR A 306 2.41 10.76 27.67
N VAL A 307 1.52 9.90 28.18
CA VAL A 307 1.16 8.64 27.53
C VAL A 307 0.42 8.91 26.22
N GLY A 308 -0.61 9.76 26.25
CA GLY A 308 -1.37 10.14 25.06
C GLY A 308 -0.48 10.79 24.00
N LEU A 309 0.41 11.67 24.43
CA LEU A 309 1.34 12.39 23.58
C LEU A 309 2.27 11.45 22.79
N VAL A 310 2.90 10.49 23.47
CA VAL A 310 3.79 9.50 22.82
C VAL A 310 3.01 8.68 21.78
N VAL A 311 1.79 8.26 22.12
CA VAL A 311 0.95 7.47 21.20
C VAL A 311 0.58 8.26 19.95
N TYR A 312 0.09 9.50 20.10
CA TYR A 312 -0.31 10.31 18.95
C TYR A 312 0.88 10.75 18.09
N ILE A 313 2.04 11.07 18.67
CA ILE A 313 3.26 11.36 17.90
C ILE A 313 3.71 10.13 17.12
N THR A 314 3.66 8.94 17.72
CA THR A 314 4.00 7.68 17.04
C THR A 314 3.08 7.45 15.83
N LEU A 315 1.78 7.62 15.99
CA LEU A 315 0.81 7.49 14.91
C LEU A 315 1.00 8.57 13.83
N LEU A 316 1.19 9.83 14.22
CA LEU A 316 1.42 10.94 13.30
C LEU A 316 2.64 10.68 12.41
N THR A 317 3.73 10.21 13.03
CA THR A 317 4.96 9.85 12.31
C THR A 317 4.71 8.69 11.35
N THR A 318 3.95 7.67 11.77
CA THR A 318 3.62 6.49 10.95
C THR A 318 2.78 6.85 9.72
N PHE A 319 1.72 7.63 9.87
CA PHE A 319 0.87 8.06 8.75
C PHE A 319 1.58 9.02 7.80
N THR A 320 2.42 9.91 8.33
CA THR A 320 3.26 10.81 7.53
C THR A 320 4.30 10.02 6.73
N PHE A 321 5.00 9.09 7.37
CA PHE A 321 5.98 8.21 6.72
C PHE A 321 5.34 7.34 5.63
N THR A 322 4.13 6.84 5.87
CA THR A 322 3.38 6.06 4.88
C THR A 322 3.00 6.91 3.66
N SER A 323 2.45 8.11 3.89
CA SER A 323 2.08 9.03 2.81
C SER A 323 3.31 9.43 1.99
N TYR A 324 4.43 9.72 2.65
CA TYR A 324 5.72 9.96 2.02
C TYR A 324 6.17 8.76 1.18
N THR A 325 6.08 7.55 1.72
CA THR A 325 6.48 6.31 1.04
C THR A 325 5.72 6.12 -0.27
N ILE A 326 4.38 6.26 -0.24
CA ILE A 326 3.53 6.10 -1.42
C ILE A 326 3.90 7.13 -2.51
N CYS A 327 4.12 8.38 -2.12
CA CYS A 327 4.51 9.42 -3.06
C CYS A 327 5.94 9.23 -3.59
N SER A 328 6.84 8.72 -2.75
CA SER A 328 8.24 8.47 -3.11
C SER A 328 8.37 7.30 -4.08
N ILE A 329 7.59 6.23 -3.90
CA ILE A 329 7.59 5.11 -4.84
C ILE A 329 6.97 5.52 -6.19
N GLY A 330 5.93 6.36 -6.18
CA GLY A 330 5.38 6.97 -7.40
C GLY A 330 6.39 7.83 -8.14
N GLN A 331 7.15 8.66 -7.40
CA GLN A 331 8.24 9.46 -7.96
C GLN A 331 9.35 8.58 -8.54
N LEU A 332 9.77 7.52 -7.83
CA LEU A 332 10.79 6.60 -8.32
C LEU A 332 10.38 5.96 -9.66
N LEU A 333 9.12 5.54 -9.79
CA LEU A 333 8.60 4.99 -11.04
C LEU A 333 8.64 6.02 -12.18
N LEU A 334 8.22 7.26 -11.88
CA LEU A 334 8.26 8.37 -12.83
C LEU A 334 9.69 8.68 -13.27
N ASP A 335 10.65 8.68 -12.35
CA ASP A 335 12.05 8.95 -12.63
C ASP A 335 12.67 7.86 -13.52
N GLU A 336 12.38 6.58 -13.27
CA GLU A 336 12.84 5.48 -14.13
C GLU A 336 12.22 5.56 -15.54
N SER A 337 10.94 5.93 -15.64
CA SER A 337 10.29 6.13 -16.94
C SER A 337 10.91 7.31 -17.70
N ASN A 338 11.19 8.41 -17.00
CA ASN A 338 11.83 9.58 -17.60
C ASN A 338 13.28 9.28 -18.01
N ASN A 339 13.99 8.45 -17.23
CA ASN A 339 15.33 7.99 -17.58
C ASN A 339 15.33 7.15 -18.86
N PHE A 340 14.37 6.25 -19.02
CA PHE A 340 14.17 5.51 -20.27
C PHE A 340 13.91 6.47 -21.44
N ALA A 341 12.98 7.41 -21.29
CA ALA A 341 12.65 8.39 -22.34
C ALA A 341 13.83 9.27 -22.74
N ARG A 342 14.61 9.75 -21.75
CA ARG A 342 15.85 10.49 -22.00
C ARG A 342 16.85 9.65 -22.76
N THR A 343 17.05 8.40 -22.32
CA THR A 343 17.97 7.47 -22.99
C THR A 343 17.56 7.26 -24.45
N CYS A 344 16.27 7.09 -24.77
CA CYS A 344 15.80 6.99 -26.16
C CYS A 344 16.21 8.17 -27.04
N VAL A 345 16.19 9.38 -26.49
CA VAL A 345 16.50 10.62 -27.23
C VAL A 345 18.01 10.85 -27.33
N THR A 346 18.77 10.58 -26.26
CA THR A 346 20.22 10.85 -26.20
C THR A 346 21.08 9.72 -26.73
N LEU A 347 20.47 8.58 -27.06
CA LEU A 347 21.14 7.46 -27.70
C LEU A 347 21.79 7.93 -29.01
N ASP A 348 22.98 7.44 -29.35
CA ASP A 348 23.67 7.73 -30.63
C ASP A 348 22.98 7.09 -31.86
N TRP A 349 21.66 7.25 -31.99
CA TRP A 349 20.82 6.59 -33.00
C TRP A 349 21.25 6.90 -34.44
N TYR A 350 22.01 7.98 -34.65
CA TYR A 350 22.61 8.33 -35.95
C TYR A 350 23.68 7.32 -36.40
N ARG A 351 24.22 6.49 -35.49
CA ARG A 351 25.15 5.39 -35.82
C ARG A 351 24.44 4.14 -36.34
N LEU A 352 23.10 4.09 -36.25
CA LEU A 352 22.32 2.96 -36.76
C LEU A 352 22.13 3.08 -38.28
N PRO A 353 21.96 1.96 -38.99
CA PRO A 353 21.62 1.97 -40.41
C PRO A 353 20.35 2.80 -40.67
N VAL A 354 20.34 3.59 -41.76
CA VAL A 354 19.28 4.58 -42.10
C VAL A 354 17.88 3.97 -42.08
N ARG A 355 17.72 2.71 -42.53
CA ARG A 355 16.43 2.01 -42.52
C ARG A 355 15.91 1.73 -41.11
N LYS A 356 16.80 1.55 -40.12
CA LYS A 356 16.46 1.24 -38.73
C LYS A 356 16.25 2.49 -37.87
N THR A 357 16.81 3.63 -38.24
CA THR A 357 16.59 4.93 -37.58
C THR A 357 15.10 5.29 -37.50
N ARG A 358 14.27 4.89 -38.48
CA ARG A 358 12.82 5.11 -38.45
C ARG A 358 12.12 4.42 -37.28
N TYR A 359 12.57 3.23 -36.88
CA TYR A 359 12.00 2.52 -35.72
C TYR A 359 12.34 3.22 -34.41
N MET A 360 13.48 3.93 -34.34
CA MET A 360 13.83 4.73 -33.16
C MET A 360 12.89 5.90 -32.97
N ILE A 361 12.44 6.54 -34.05
CA ILE A 361 11.44 7.61 -33.96
C ILE A 361 10.17 7.09 -33.28
N MET A 362 9.72 5.87 -33.61
CA MET A 362 8.59 5.24 -32.94
C MET A 362 8.87 4.96 -31.46
N ILE A 363 10.06 4.47 -31.10
CA ILE A 363 10.43 4.22 -29.70
C ILE A 363 10.45 5.53 -28.90
N ILE A 364 11.04 6.59 -29.45
CA ILE A 364 11.07 7.93 -28.84
C ILE A 364 9.64 8.45 -28.63
N PHE A 365 8.79 8.32 -29.65
CA PHE A 365 7.39 8.72 -29.55
C PHE A 365 6.66 7.91 -28.47
N MET A 366 6.83 6.59 -28.42
CA MET A 366 6.23 5.76 -27.37
C MET A 366 6.73 6.09 -25.97
N SER A 367 8.02 6.43 -25.82
CA SER A 367 8.61 6.79 -24.52
C SER A 367 8.21 8.18 -24.03
N SER A 368 7.65 9.03 -24.91
CA SER A 368 7.19 10.36 -24.53
C SER A 368 5.92 10.34 -23.65
N ASP A 369 5.21 9.20 -23.61
CA ASP A 369 4.15 8.91 -22.65
C ASP A 369 4.74 8.17 -21.43
N PRO A 370 4.99 8.85 -20.29
CA PRO A 370 5.67 8.26 -19.17
C PRO A 370 4.80 7.20 -18.48
N ILE A 371 5.43 6.07 -18.15
CA ILE A 371 4.87 5.04 -17.29
C ILE A 371 4.88 5.60 -15.86
N LYS A 372 3.69 5.99 -15.38
CA LYS A 372 3.52 6.66 -14.09
C LYS A 372 2.39 6.03 -13.29
N LEU A 373 2.46 6.21 -11.98
CA LEU A 373 1.40 5.84 -11.06
C LEU A 373 0.44 7.03 -10.91
N THR A 374 -0.86 6.80 -11.08
CA THR A 374 -1.89 7.82 -10.85
C THR A 374 -2.75 7.43 -9.64
N ALA A 375 -3.30 8.41 -8.94
CA ALA A 375 -4.29 8.23 -7.89
C ALA A 375 -5.67 8.53 -8.50
N GLY A 376 -6.50 7.48 -8.60
CA GLY A 376 -7.87 7.59 -9.11
C GLY A 376 -7.99 8.13 -10.53
N LYS A 377 -6.93 8.05 -11.35
CA LYS A 377 -6.81 8.68 -12.68
C LYS A 377 -6.86 10.21 -12.70
N VAL A 378 -6.82 10.86 -11.54
CA VAL A 378 -6.95 12.32 -11.43
C VAL A 378 -5.61 12.97 -11.10
N ILE A 379 -4.78 12.34 -10.26
CA ILE A 379 -3.57 12.97 -9.72
C ILE A 379 -2.37 12.05 -9.94
N ASP A 380 -1.27 12.55 -10.47
CA ASP A 380 -0.03 11.79 -10.56
C ASP A 380 0.56 11.60 -9.15
N VAL A 381 0.91 10.37 -8.78
CA VAL A 381 1.51 10.08 -7.47
C VAL A 381 2.99 10.48 -7.53
N SER A 382 3.32 11.58 -6.86
CA SER A 382 4.66 12.19 -6.88
C SER A 382 4.98 12.87 -5.55
N LEU A 383 6.23 13.31 -5.38
CA LEU A 383 6.63 14.12 -4.21
C LEU A 383 5.91 15.47 -4.16
N SER A 384 5.50 16.04 -5.30
CA SER A 384 4.64 17.23 -5.34
C SER A 384 3.33 16.98 -4.60
N THR A 385 2.69 15.85 -4.90
CA THR A 385 1.42 15.43 -4.30
C THR A 385 1.55 15.25 -2.78
N PHE A 386 2.69 14.74 -2.29
CA PHE A 386 2.98 14.72 -0.86
C PHE A 386 3.00 16.12 -0.24
N GLY A 387 3.64 17.08 -0.91
CA GLY A 387 3.65 18.47 -0.46
C GLY A 387 2.24 19.06 -0.34
N ASP A 388 1.36 18.76 -1.30
CA ASP A 388 -0.02 19.23 -1.27
C ASP A 388 -0.86 18.53 -0.19
N ILE A 389 -0.63 17.25 0.07
CA ILE A 389 -1.22 16.52 1.20
C ILE A 389 -0.83 17.15 2.53
N MET A 390 0.45 17.49 2.71
CA MET A 390 0.92 18.13 3.95
C MET A 390 0.34 19.53 4.13
N LYS A 391 0.23 20.33 3.05
CA LYS A 391 -0.47 21.63 3.10
C LYS A 391 -1.94 21.45 3.49
N GLY A 392 -2.62 20.47 2.89
CA GLY A 392 -4.01 20.13 3.21
C GLY A 392 -4.19 19.72 4.67
N ALA A 393 -3.29 18.87 5.19
CA ALA A 393 -3.32 18.41 6.58
C ALA A 393 -3.10 19.58 7.57
N MET A 394 -2.15 20.48 7.27
CA MET A 394 -1.95 21.70 8.05
C MET A 394 -3.14 22.67 7.98
N GLY A 395 -3.78 22.78 6.81
CA GLY A 395 -5.03 23.53 6.64
C GLY A 395 -6.16 22.96 7.52
N TYR A 396 -6.34 21.64 7.51
CA TYR A 396 -7.31 20.94 8.35
C TYR A 396 -7.03 21.13 9.84
N LEU A 397 -5.76 21.00 10.27
CA LEU A 397 -5.34 21.27 11.64
C LEU A 397 -5.66 22.71 12.06
N ASN A 398 -5.33 23.71 11.22
CA ASN A 398 -5.62 25.10 11.50
C ASN A 398 -7.12 25.39 11.60
N MET A 399 -7.94 24.71 10.78
CA MET A 399 -9.40 24.77 10.89
C MET A 399 -9.87 24.21 12.24
N LEU A 400 -9.40 23.02 12.63
CA LEU A 400 -9.73 22.41 13.93
C LEU A 400 -9.34 23.31 15.11
N ARG A 401 -8.21 24.02 15.01
CA ARG A 401 -7.75 24.96 16.03
C ARG A 401 -8.59 26.24 16.12
N LYS A 402 -9.23 26.68 15.03
CA LYS A 402 -10.09 27.88 15.03
C LYS A 402 -11.54 27.61 15.44
N VAL A 403 -11.99 26.37 15.26
CA VAL A 403 -13.37 25.95 15.55
C VAL A 403 -13.57 25.63 17.04
N ASN A 404 -12.48 25.35 17.76
CA ASN A 404 -12.44 25.34 19.23
C ASN A 404 -11.77 26.61 19.75
#